data_AF-A0A1W6MJ47-F1
#
_entry.id   AF-A0A1W6MJ47-F1
#
_cell.length_a   1.000
_cell.length_b   1.000
_cell.length_c   1.000
_cell.angle_alpha   90.00
_cell.angle_beta   90.00
_cell.angle_gamma   90.00
#
_symmetry.space_group_name_H-M   'P 1'
#
loop_
_entity.id
_entity.type
_entity.pdbx_description
1 polymer ?
#
loop_
_entity_poly.entity_id
_entity_poly.type
_entity_poly.pdbx_seq_one_letter_code
_entity_poly.pdbx_strand_id
1 'polypeptide(L)' 'MANNQAKTNYTIFLSLVFIGIGGYELYEKFVLESELPTYQWVLAIGLVLLGIYQLVTLSRKRNT' A
#
# COMPACT_ATOMS: atom_id res chain seq x y z
N MET A 1 -23.37 6.09 -15.90
CA MET A 1 -22.69 6.71 -14.74
C MET A 1 -22.01 5.65 -13.84
N ALA A 2 -21.29 4.66 -14.40
CA ALA A 2 -20.70 3.54 -13.63
C ALA A 2 -19.16 3.61 -13.45
N ASN A 3 -18.50 4.63 -14.00
CA ASN A 3 -17.02 4.69 -14.08
C ASN A 3 -16.34 5.09 -12.75
N ASN A 4 -16.97 5.97 -11.96
CA ASN A 4 -16.34 6.52 -10.75
C ASN A 4 -16.27 5.53 -9.58
N GLN A 5 -17.31 4.70 -9.38
CA GLN A 5 -17.31 3.69 -8.31
C GLN A 5 -16.33 2.55 -8.61
N ALA A 6 -16.24 2.10 -9.86
CA ALA A 6 -15.27 1.10 -10.27
C ALA A 6 -13.83 1.61 -10.02
N LYS A 7 -13.50 2.83 -10.46
CA LYS A 7 -12.20 3.45 -10.19
C LYS A 7 -11.85 3.50 -8.70
N THR A 8 -12.79 3.90 -7.85
CA THR A 8 -12.57 3.94 -6.39
C THR A 8 -12.31 2.55 -5.80
N ASN A 9 -13.07 1.51 -6.20
CA ASN A 9 -12.85 0.15 -5.72
C ASN A 9 -11.49 -0.41 -6.14
N TYR A 10 -11.08 -0.18 -7.40
CA TYR A 10 -9.75 -0.60 -7.88
C TYR A 10 -8.63 0.07 -7.10
N THR A 11 -8.75 1.36 -6.79
CA THR A 11 -7.73 2.08 -6.03
C THR A 11 -7.66 1.61 -4.57
N ILE A 12 -8.80 1.29 -3.93
CA ILE A 12 -8.82 0.71 -2.58
C ILE A 12 -8.16 -0.67 -2.58
N PHE A 13 -8.52 -1.52 -3.54
CA PHE A 13 -7.94 -2.86 -3.67
C PHE A 13 -6.43 -2.79 -3.90
N LEU A 14 -5.98 -1.92 -4.81
CA LEU A 14 -4.56 -1.71 -5.09
C LEU A 14 -3.80 -1.18 -3.86
N SER A 15 -4.42 -0.27 -3.10
CA SER A 15 -3.86 0.24 -1.84
C SER A 15 -3.67 -0.88 -0.81
N LEU A 16 -4.66 -1.77 -0.67
CA LEU A 16 -4.57 -2.94 0.21
C LEU A 16 -3.49 -3.91 -0.24
N VAL A 17 -3.34 -4.15 -1.55
CA VAL A 17 -2.28 -5.00 -2.12
C VAL A 17 -0.90 -4.42 -1.82
N PHE A 18 -0.70 -3.11 -2.02
CA PHE A 18 0.59 -2.46 -1.72
C PHE A 18 0.94 -2.49 -0.23
N ILE A 19 -0.04 -2.25 0.65
CA ILE A 19 0.17 -2.36 2.10
C ILE A 19 0.45 -3.81 2.50
N GLY A 20 -0.25 -4.78 1.91
CA GLY A 20 -0.06 -6.21 2.17
C GLY A 20 1.32 -6.71 1.76
N ILE A 21 1.72 -6.46 0.51
CA ILE A 21 3.03 -6.89 -0.02
C ILE A 21 4.16 -6.18 0.72
N GLY A 22 4.10 -4.84 0.82
CA GLY A 22 5.16 -4.09 1.50
C GLY A 22 5.21 -4.38 3.01
N GLY A 23 4.07 -4.61 3.65
CA GLY A 23 4.00 -5.01 5.05
C GLY A 23 4.56 -6.41 5.28
N TYR A 24 4.32 -7.35 4.36
CA TYR A 24 4.86 -8.71 4.43
C TYR A 24 6.39 -8.73 4.27
N GLU A 25 6.92 -8.03 3.27
CA GLU A 25 8.37 -7.85 3.08
C GLU A 25 9.04 -7.20 4.30
N LEU A 26 8.38 -6.21 4.91
CA LEU A 26 8.88 -5.61 6.15
C LEU A 26 8.79 -6.56 7.34
N TYR A 27 7.74 -7.37 7.42
CA TYR A 27 7.61 -8.40 8.45
C TYR A 27 8.73 -9.44 8.32
N GLU A 28 9.06 -9.88 7.11
CA GLU A 28 10.19 -10.77 6.87
C GLU A 28 11.52 -10.15 7.28
N LYS A 29 11.72 -8.85 7.03
CA LYS A 29 12.96 -8.15 7.43
C LYS A 29 13.07 -7.92 8.93
N PHE A 30 12.02 -7.38 9.56
CA PHE A 30 12.07 -6.88 10.92
C PHE A 30 11.67 -7.92 11.98
N VAL A 31 10.87 -8.93 11.60
CA VAL A 31 10.38 -9.95 12.54
C VAL A 31 11.06 -11.28 12.32
N LEU A 32 11.22 -11.71 11.06
CA LEU A 32 11.93 -12.96 10.74
C LEU A 32 13.44 -12.76 10.58
N GLU A 33 13.95 -11.52 10.72
CA GLU A 33 15.37 -11.15 10.58
C GLU A 33 15.99 -11.65 9.27
N SER A 34 15.18 -11.83 8.24
CA SER A 34 15.63 -12.36 6.96
C SER A 34 16.63 -11.39 6.33
N GLU A 35 17.69 -11.92 5.71
CA GLU A 35 18.72 -11.13 5.02
C GLU A 35 18.16 -10.58 3.69
N LEU A 36 17.14 -9.72 3.76
CA LEU A 36 16.66 -8.98 2.61
C LEU A 36 17.64 -7.84 2.29
N PRO A 37 18.00 -7.65 1.00
CA PRO A 37 18.81 -6.54 0.53
C PRO A 37 18.23 -5.19 0.95
N THR A 38 19.11 -4.22 1.21
CA THR A 38 18.68 -2.90 1.73
C THR A 38 17.65 -2.21 0.84
N TYR A 39 17.82 -2.32 -0.48
CA TYR A 39 16.90 -1.74 -1.45
C TYR A 39 15.49 -2.34 -1.37
N GLN A 40 15.39 -3.64 -1.06
CA GLN A 40 14.12 -4.36 -1.08
C GLN A 40 13.20 -3.93 0.07
N TRP A 41 13.71 -3.87 1.31
CA TRP A 41 12.91 -3.39 2.43
C TRP A 41 12.65 -1.88 2.37
N VAL A 42 13.56 -1.09 1.81
CA VAL A 42 13.33 0.35 1.60
C VAL A 42 12.21 0.59 0.59
N LEU A 43 12.19 -0.16 -0.52
CA LEU A 43 11.08 -0.13 -1.47
C LEU A 43 9.76 -0.58 -0.83
N ALA A 44 9.81 -1.63 0.01
CA ALA A 44 8.64 -2.11 0.73
C ALA A 44 8.03 -1.03 1.62
N ILE A 45 8.84 -0.27 2.37
CA ILE A 45 8.37 0.91 3.12
C ILE A 45 7.71 1.93 2.20
N GLY A 46 8.37 2.24 1.07
CA GLY A 46 7.83 3.16 0.07
C GLY A 46 6.45 2.73 -0.43
N LEU A 47 6.27 1.45 -0.73
CA LEU A 47 4.99 0.86 -1.17
C LEU A 47 3.91 0.95 -0.11
N VAL A 48 4.24 0.64 1.15
CA VAL A 48 3.29 0.77 2.27
C VAL A 48 2.84 2.22 2.43
N LEU A 49 3.78 3.18 2.44
CA LEU A 49 3.46 4.60 2.55
C LEU A 49 2.60 5.09 1.37
N LEU A 50 2.90 4.64 0.15
CA LEU A 50 2.11 4.95 -1.05
C LEU A 50 0.68 4.40 -0.93
N GLY A 51 0.52 3.16 -0.49
CA GLY A 51 -0.80 2.56 -0.28
C GLY A 51 -1.62 3.30 0.77
N ILE A 52 -1.00 3.66 1.90
CA ILE A 52 -1.66 4.47 2.95
C ILE A 52 -2.02 5.85 2.41
N TYR A 53 -1.10 6.53 1.73
CA TYR A 53 -1.34 7.86 1.15
C TYR A 53 -2.50 7.84 0.15
N GLN A 54 -2.56 6.82 -0.70
CA GLN A 54 -3.61 6.66 -1.70
C GLN A 54 -4.97 6.38 -1.04
N LEU A 55 -5.00 5.58 0.03
CA LEU A 55 -6.20 5.32 0.83
C LEU A 55 -6.70 6.57 1.59
N VAL A 56 -5.79 7.34 2.19
CA VAL A 56 -6.11 8.60 2.89
C VAL A 56 -6.60 9.65 1.90
N THR A 57 -5.94 9.79 0.75
CA THR A 57 -6.33 10.73 -0.32
C THR A 57 -7.73 10.41 -0.85
N LEU A 58 -8.04 9.13 -1.09
CA LEU A 58 -9.39 8.69 -1.45
C LEU A 58 -10.41 9.00 -0.36
N SER A 59 -10.09 8.71 0.91
CA SER A 59 -10.98 8.97 2.03
C SER A 59 -11.27 10.46 2.20
N ARG A 60 -10.27 11.31 1.98
CA ARG A 60 -10.40 12.77 2.02
C ARG A 60 -11.25 13.28 0.86
N LYS A 61 -11.05 12.74 -0.35
CA LYS A 61 -11.84 13.07 -1.55
C LYS A 61 -13.31 12.62 -1.48
N ARG A 62 -13.65 11.70 -0.57
CA ARG A 62 -15.03 11.28 -0.30
C ARG A 62 -15.75 12.20 0.70
N ASN A 63 -15.01 12.93 1.54
CA ASN A 63 -15.55 13.78 2.62
C ASN A 63 -15.60 15.28 2.27
N THR A 64 -15.15 15.69 1.07
CA THR A 64 -15.32 17.05 0.52
C THR A 64 -16.22 16.98 -0.70
#